data_AF-A0A414B847-F1
#
_entry.id   AF-A0A414B847-F1
#
_cell.length_a   1.000
_cell.length_b   1.000
_cell.length_c   1.000
_cell.angle_alpha   90.00
_cell.angle_beta   90.00
_cell.angle_gamma   90.00
#
_symmetry.space_group_name_H-M   'P 1'
#
loop_
_entity.id
_entity.type
_entity.pdbx_description
1 polymer ?
#
loop_
_entity_poly.entity_id
_entity_poly.type
_entity_poly.pdbx_seq_one_letter_code
_entity_poly.pdbx_strand_id
1 'polypeptide(L)'
;MNSVSEESRKCVEKHMEELKGGYKGVCPVCGKTIRICKSIRIEMGANTGSGICPGCKKLLHMTFNEERKEMNLERFKDYQKRHGKECEANAKTDGKGSGI
;
A
#
# COMPACT_ATOMS: atom_id res chain seq x y z
N MET A 1 -24.92 -1.11 23.54
CA MET A 1 -24.10 -2.30 23.86
C MET A 1 -23.75 -2.95 22.53
N ASN A 2 -22.50 -2.81 22.06
CA ASN A 2 -22.10 -3.29 20.74
C ASN A 2 -21.71 -4.77 20.82
N SER A 3 -22.65 -5.62 20.44
CA SER A 3 -22.52 -7.08 20.33
C SER A 3 -21.63 -7.44 19.14
N VAL A 4 -20.31 -7.30 19.29
CA VAL A 4 -19.36 -7.93 18.37
C VAL A 4 -19.16 -9.37 18.85
N SER A 5 -19.69 -10.32 18.09
CA SER A 5 -19.66 -11.76 18.33
C SER A 5 -18.22 -12.24 18.61
N GLU A 6 -18.00 -13.05 19.66
CA GLU A 6 -16.67 -13.58 20.04
C GLU A 6 -15.98 -14.34 18.89
N GLU A 7 -16.75 -14.96 17.99
CA GLU A 7 -16.24 -15.61 16.77
C GLU A 7 -15.51 -14.62 15.84
N SER A 8 -16.00 -13.39 15.72
CA SER A 8 -15.38 -12.37 14.87
C SER A 8 -14.03 -11.94 15.43
N ARG A 9 -13.85 -11.91 16.76
CA ARG A 9 -12.55 -11.60 17.38
C ARG A 9 -11.52 -12.69 17.11
N LYS A 10 -11.89 -13.96 17.27
CA LYS A 10 -11.01 -15.10 16.92
C LYS A 10 -10.62 -15.11 15.45
N CYS A 11 -11.52 -14.73 14.55
CA CYS A 11 -11.22 -14.66 13.12
C CYS A 11 -10.23 -13.51 12.81
N VAL A 12 -10.41 -12.34 13.45
CA VAL A 12 -9.49 -11.21 13.32
C VAL A 12 -8.14 -11.54 13.95
N GLU A 13 -8.08 -12.20 15.10
CA GLU A 13 -6.82 -12.61 15.73
C GLU A 13 -6.08 -13.67 14.91
N LYS A 14 -6.78 -14.68 14.38
CA LYS A 14 -6.16 -15.68 13.49
C LYS A 14 -5.67 -15.04 12.19
N HIS A 15 -6.46 -14.16 11.58
CA HIS A 15 -6.04 -13.37 10.42
C HIS A 15 -4.82 -12.48 10.76
N MET A 16 -4.81 -11.86 11.95
CA MET A 16 -3.69 -11.08 12.46
C MET A 16 -2.46 -11.95 12.78
N GLU A 17 -2.62 -13.24 13.13
CA GLU A 17 -1.54 -14.19 13.32
C GLU A 17 -0.96 -14.70 12.00
N GLU A 18 -1.79 -14.90 10.98
CA GLU A 18 -1.30 -15.13 9.60
C GLU A 18 -0.61 -13.85 9.05
N LEU A 19 -1.08 -12.66 9.46
CA LEU A 19 -0.44 -11.37 9.18
C LEU A 19 0.75 -11.04 10.11
N LYS A 20 0.94 -11.71 11.27
CA LYS A 20 2.13 -11.54 12.14
C LYS A 20 3.42 -11.89 11.38
N GLY A 21 3.29 -12.68 10.31
CA GLY A 21 4.35 -12.94 9.35
C GLY A 21 4.84 -11.68 8.63
N GLY A 22 3.94 -10.75 8.28
CA GLY A 22 4.21 -9.60 7.42
C GLY A 22 4.83 -10.01 6.08
N TYR A 23 4.29 -9.55 4.97
CA TYR A 23 4.92 -9.85 3.70
C TYR A 23 6.27 -9.13 3.61
N LYS A 24 7.31 -9.87 3.24
CA LYS A 24 8.65 -9.31 3.06
C LYS A 24 8.65 -8.47 1.79
N GLY A 25 9.13 -7.24 1.91
CA GLY A 25 9.46 -6.40 0.77
C GLY A 25 10.83 -5.78 0.97
N VAL A 26 11.63 -5.71 -0.10
CA VAL A 26 12.95 -5.06 -0.06
C VAL A 26 12.84 -3.66 -0.64
N CYS A 27 13.21 -2.64 0.14
CA CYS A 27 13.18 -1.28 -0.36
C CYS A 27 14.21 -1.09 -1.50
N PRO A 28 13.82 -0.61 -2.69
CA PRO A 28 14.75 -0.40 -3.81
C PRO A 28 15.69 0.81 -3.61
N VAL A 29 15.46 1.64 -2.59
CA VAL A 29 16.27 2.83 -2.31
C VAL A 29 17.36 2.56 -1.29
N CYS A 30 17.03 1.85 -0.21
CA CYS A 30 17.97 1.57 0.88
C CYS A 30 18.34 0.09 1.02
N GLY A 31 17.78 -0.80 0.21
CA GLY A 31 18.05 -2.24 0.26
C GLY A 31 17.53 -2.94 1.51
N LYS A 32 16.80 -2.24 2.39
CA LYS A 32 16.34 -2.79 3.67
C LYS A 32 15.09 -3.65 3.48
N THR A 33 15.10 -4.84 4.07
CA THR A 33 13.90 -5.69 4.17
C THR A 33 12.94 -5.10 5.19
N ILE A 34 11.70 -4.87 4.75
CA ILE A 34 10.60 -4.37 5.56
C ILE A 34 9.47 -5.38 5.56
N ARG A 35 8.79 -5.53 6.70
CA ARG A 35 7.56 -6.32 6.81
C ARG A 35 6.37 -5.40 6.57
N ILE A 36 5.52 -5.77 5.62
CA ILE A 36 4.37 -4.98 5.18
C ILE A 36 3.11 -5.83 5.30
N CYS A 37 2.05 -5.25 5.88
CA CYS A 37 0.72 -5.86 5.86
C CYS A 37 0.02 -5.54 4.54
N LYS A 38 -0.82 -6.46 4.04
CA LYS A 38 -1.69 -6.15 2.91
C LYS A 38 -2.63 -5.00 3.29
N SER A 39 -2.75 -4.04 2.38
CA SER A 39 -3.77 -3.00 2.51
C SER A 39 -5.12 -3.55 2.05
N ILE A 40 -6.21 -2.98 2.56
CA ILE A 40 -7.57 -3.33 2.14
C ILE A 40 -7.72 -3.23 0.61
N ARG A 41 -7.03 -2.29 -0.03
CA ARG A 41 -7.05 -2.10 -1.49
C ARG A 41 -6.43 -3.28 -2.25
N ILE A 42 -5.39 -3.90 -1.67
CA ILE A 42 -4.80 -5.12 -2.23
C ILE A 42 -5.74 -6.31 -2.02
N GLU A 43 -6.35 -6.42 -0.83
CA GLU A 43 -7.34 -7.48 -0.53
C GLU A 43 -8.58 -7.40 -1.43
N MET A 44 -9.03 -6.19 -1.78
CA MET A 44 -10.18 -5.97 -2.67
C MET A 44 -9.83 -6.12 -4.17
N GLY A 45 -8.65 -6.61 -4.51
CA GLY A 45 -8.28 -6.96 -5.89
C GLY A 45 -7.69 -5.84 -6.74
N ALA A 46 -7.52 -4.62 -6.21
CA ALA A 46 -6.83 -3.56 -6.95
C ALA A 46 -5.30 -3.72 -6.94
N ASN A 47 -4.77 -4.63 -6.12
CA ASN A 47 -3.35 -4.98 -5.99
C ASN A 47 -2.38 -3.76 -5.98
N THR A 48 -2.82 -2.64 -5.42
CA THR A 48 -2.07 -1.39 -5.41
C THR A 48 -2.06 -0.81 -4.02
N GLY A 49 -0.86 -0.50 -3.53
CA GLY A 49 -0.65 0.16 -2.26
C GLY A 49 0.44 1.20 -2.34
N SER A 50 0.48 2.06 -1.33
CA SER A 50 1.54 3.05 -1.19
C SER A 50 1.95 3.10 0.28
N GLY A 51 3.25 3.22 0.53
CA GLY A 51 3.78 3.25 1.88
C GLY A 51 5.11 3.99 1.95
N ILE A 52 5.50 4.38 3.16
CA ILE A 52 6.75 5.08 3.42
C ILE A 52 7.75 4.07 3.97
N CYS A 53 8.97 4.07 3.44
CA CYS A 53 10.02 3.25 4.00
C CYS A 53 10.44 3.78 5.39
N PRO A 54 10.47 2.97 6.45
CA PRO A 54 10.90 3.40 7.78
C PRO A 54 12.38 3.81 7.85
N GLY A 55 13.22 3.33 6.92
CA GLY A 55 14.65 3.68 6.88
C GLY A 55 14.90 5.00 6.15
N CYS A 56 14.52 5.08 4.88
CA CYS A 56 14.87 6.21 4.01
C CYS A 56 13.77 7.28 3.89
N LYS A 57 12.61 7.05 4.52
CA LYS A 57 11.43 7.94 4.49
C LYS A 57 10.95 8.29 3.07
N LYS A 58 11.30 7.47 2.08
CA LYS A 58 10.82 7.63 0.70
C LYS A 58 9.48 6.94 0.51
N LEU A 59 8.65 7.55 -0.32
CA LEU A 59 7.39 6.98 -0.76
C LEU A 59 7.65 5.86 -1.77
N LEU A 60 7.09 4.69 -1.48
CA LEU A 60 7.18 3.49 -2.27
C LEU A 60 5.78 3.10 -2.74
N HIS A 61 5.70 2.65 -3.98
CA HIS A 61 4.57 1.89 -4.48
C HIS A 61 4.79 0.43 -4.10
N MET A 62 3.73 -0.24 -3.65
CA MET A 62 3.78 -1.64 -3.22
C MET A 62 2.71 -2.44 -3.96
N THR A 63 3.14 -3.61 -4.44
CA THR A 63 2.31 -4.55 -5.18
C THR A 63 2.51 -5.92 -4.56
N PHE A 64 1.42 -6.64 -4.32
CA PHE A 64 1.48 -7.98 -3.79
C PHE A 64 1.71 -8.99 -4.91
N ASN A 65 2.70 -9.86 -4.73
CA ASN A 65 2.93 -11.01 -5.59
C ASN A 65 2.32 -12.25 -4.92
N GLU A 66 1.25 -12.79 -5.50
CA GLU A 66 0.50 -13.92 -4.95
C GLU A 66 1.28 -15.24 -4.99
N GLU A 67 2.10 -15.45 -6.03
CA GLU A 67 2.89 -16.68 -6.21
C GLU A 67 3.97 -16.81 -5.15
N ARG A 68 4.69 -15.71 -4.89
CA ARG A 68 5.82 -15.68 -3.96
C ARG A 68 5.42 -15.32 -2.53
N LYS A 69 4.19 -14.84 -2.32
CA LYS A 69 3.72 -14.25 -1.05
C LYS A 69 4.72 -13.19 -0.56
N GLU A 70 5.12 -12.29 -1.45
CA GLU A 70 6.07 -11.21 -1.19
C GLU A 70 5.50 -9.87 -1.66
N MET A 71 5.96 -8.77 -1.06
CA MET A 71 5.60 -7.42 -1.48
C MET A 71 6.68 -6.87 -2.38
N ASN A 72 6.36 -6.68 -3.66
CA ASN A 72 7.24 -5.98 -4.57
C ASN A 72 7.16 -4.48 -4.28
N LEU A 73 8.32 -3.85 -4.13
CA LEU A 73 8.43 -2.45 -3.80
C LEU A 73 9.16 -1.72 -4.91
N GLU A 74 8.55 -0.66 -5.37
CA GLU A 74 9.17 0.25 -6.31
C GLU A 74 9.07 1.68 -5.83
N ARG A 75 9.90 2.57 -6.37
CA ARG A 75 9.84 3.98 -6.02
C ARG A 75 8.57 4.57 -6.62
N PHE A 76 7.78 5.28 -5.80
CA PHE A 76 6.49 5.82 -6.26
C PHE A 76 6.64 6.77 -7.46
N LYS A 77 7.75 7.51 -7.54
CA LYS A 77 8.06 8.37 -8.70
C LYS A 77 8.23 7.59 -10.01
N ASP A 78 8.78 6.39 -9.95
CA ASP A 78 9.01 5.57 -11.14
C ASP A 78 7.71 4.90 -11.59
N TYR A 79 6.89 4.45 -10.63
CA TYR A 79 5.50 4.06 -10.87
C TYR A 79 4.71 5.20 -11.54
N GLN A 80 4.78 6.41 -10.98
CA GLN A 80 4.13 7.60 -11.55
C GLN A 80 4.62 7.93 -12.96
N LYS A 81 5.88 7.69 -13.33
CA LYS A 81 6.33 7.93 -14.70
C LYS A 81 5.73 6.94 -15.70
N ARG A 82 5.51 5.68 -15.28
CA ARG A 82 4.93 4.64 -16.15
C ARG A 82 3.42 4.79 -16.30
N HIS A 83 2.74 5.19 -15.23
CA HIS A 83 1.28 5.39 -15.21
C HIS A 83 0.87 6.87 -15.42
N GLY A 84 1.82 7.79 -15.42
CA GLY A 84 1.61 9.24 -15.47
C GLY A 84 1.16 9.79 -16.82
N LYS A 85 1.05 8.96 -17.85
CA LYS A 85 0.33 9.35 -19.07
C LYS A 85 -1.17 9.60 -18.84
N GLU A 86 -1.71 9.22 -17.67
CA GLU A 86 -3.12 9.43 -17.33
C GLU A 86 -3.35 10.62 -16.36
N CYS A 87 -2.31 11.21 -15.77
CA CYS A 87 -2.44 12.31 -14.79
C CYS A 87 -2.30 13.71 -15.39
N GLU A 88 -1.58 13.88 -16.51
CA GLU A 88 -1.52 15.19 -17.20
C GLU A 88 -2.88 15.62 -17.79
N ALA A 89 -3.87 14.72 -17.85
CA ALA A 89 -5.24 15.05 -18.23
C ALA A 89 -6.07 15.71 -17.10
N ASN A 90 -5.70 15.53 -15.82
CA ASN A 90 -6.54 15.95 -14.68
C ASN A 90 -5.99 17.13 -13.86
N ALA A 91 -4.85 17.73 -14.27
CA ALA A 91 -4.28 18.90 -13.59
C ALA A 91 -4.73 20.27 -14.18
N LYS A 92 -5.77 20.31 -15.04
CA LYS A 92 -6.31 21.55 -15.63
C LYS A 92 -7.64 22.05 -15.06
N THR A 93 -8.18 21.42 -14.02
CA THR A 93 -9.30 21.95 -13.24
C THR A 93 -8.92 21.73 -11.78
N ASP A 94 -8.23 22.66 -11.13
CA ASP A 94 -8.88 23.56 -10.18
C ASP A 94 -8.06 24.83 -10.02
N GLY A 95 -8.04 25.64 -11.07
CA GLY A 95 -7.66 27.04 -11.01
C GLY A 95 -8.89 27.92 -10.93
N LYS A 96 -9.50 28.05 -9.75
CA LYS A 96 -10.32 29.22 -9.40
C LYS A 96 -10.21 29.49 -7.91
N GLY A 97 -9.24 30.33 -7.56
CA GLY A 97 -9.31 31.10 -6.32
C GLY A 97 -10.57 31.95 -6.36
N SER A 98 -11.36 31.89 -5.30
CA SER A 98 -12.37 32.91 -5.01
C SER A 98 -11.84 33.69 -3.82
N GLY A 99 -11.10 34.76 -4.11
CA GLY A 99 -11.06 35.91 -3.23
C GLY A 99 -11.99 36.94 -3.85
N ILE A 100 -13.06 37.30 -3.14
CA ILE A 100 -13.51 38.67 -2.84
C ILE A 100 -14.34 38.55 -1.55
#